data_AF-A0A940TTB5-F1
#
_entry.id   AF-A0A940TTB5-F1
#
_cell.length_a   1.000
_cell.length_b   1.000
_cell.length_c   1.000
_cell.angle_alpha   90.00
_cell.angle_beta   90.00
_cell.angle_gamma   90.00
#
_symmetry.space_group_name_H-M   'P 1'
#
loop_
_entity.id
_entity.type
_entity.pdbx_description
1 polymer ?
#
loop_
_entity_poly.entity_id
_entity_poly.type
_entity_poly.pdbx_seq_one_letter_code
_entity_poly.pdbx_strand_id
1 'polypeptide(L)'
;IVRSVRVPRNIASPTPSLAVGGLTTTVRRFLSTFAIRATGGYGYDANSLTGIDFKSSYNSTPSAVAGVTVPLLQLGMTGSHEFFMAETIFEHAKSSDKELAYVEGARHNFTTCTECEKKAGASYGNTMTTTYDYVDGWLNKAGRF
;
A
#
# COMPACT_ATOMS: atom_id res chain seq x y z
N ILE A 1 4.36 -14.90 5.99
CA ILE A 1 2.92 -14.64 5.71
C ILE A 1 2.47 -13.50 6.60
N VAL A 2 2.14 -12.35 6.02
CA VAL A 2 1.59 -11.19 6.75
C VAL A 2 0.07 -11.24 6.66
N ARG A 3 -0.63 -11.14 7.80
CA ARG A 3 -2.10 -11.17 7.84
C ARG A 3 -2.66 -9.76 7.88
N SER A 4 -3.71 -9.51 7.10
CA SER A 4 -4.50 -8.29 7.27
C SER A 4 -5.38 -8.42 8.51
N VAL A 5 -5.42 -7.35 9.31
CA VAL A 5 -6.38 -7.20 10.42
C VAL A 5 -7.56 -6.31 10.02
N ARG A 6 -7.57 -5.83 8.77
CA ARG A 6 -8.59 -4.93 8.24
C ARG A 6 -9.98 -5.56 8.34
N VAL A 7 -10.92 -4.78 8.86
CA VAL A 7 -12.35 -5.07 8.80
C VAL A 7 -12.95 -4.65 7.45
N PRO A 8 -14.06 -5.26 6.99
CA PRO A 8 -14.79 -4.77 5.83
C PRO A 8 -15.10 -3.27 5.95
N ARG A 9 -14.90 -2.50 4.87
CA ARG A 9 -15.24 -1.07 4.76
C ARG A 9 -16.09 -0.83 3.52
N ASN A 10 -16.69 0.36 3.41
CA ASN A 10 -17.62 0.74 2.33
C ASN A 10 -18.86 -0.16 2.31
N ILE A 11 -19.42 -0.41 3.50
CA ILE A 11 -20.62 -1.23 3.72
C ILE A 11 -21.89 -0.59 3.13
N ALA A 12 -21.87 0.72 2.89
CA ALA A 12 -22.90 1.42 2.14
C ALA A 12 -22.42 1.74 0.72
N SER A 13 -23.31 1.63 -0.25
CA SER A 13 -22.99 1.98 -1.64
C SER A 13 -22.66 3.47 -1.76
N PRO A 14 -21.52 3.85 -2.37
CA PRO A 14 -21.20 5.25 -2.62
C PRO A 14 -21.97 5.85 -3.82
N THR A 15 -22.70 5.03 -4.59
CA THR A 15 -23.42 5.46 -5.81
C THR A 15 -24.32 6.70 -5.64
N PRO A 16 -25.00 6.91 -4.49
CA PRO A 16 -25.81 8.12 -4.30
C PRO A 16 -25.02 9.43 -4.24
N SER A 17 -23.69 9.37 -4.04
CA SER A 17 -22.86 10.58 -3.99
C SER A 17 -22.30 10.92 -5.36
N LEU A 18 -22.59 12.12 -5.86
CA LEU A 18 -21.96 12.64 -7.07
C LEU A 18 -20.43 12.80 -6.92
N ALA A 19 -19.95 13.03 -5.69
CA ALA A 19 -18.52 13.27 -5.42
C ALA A 19 -17.68 11.99 -5.30
N VAL A 20 -18.28 10.86 -4.87
CA VAL A 20 -17.55 9.59 -4.65
C VAL A 20 -18.15 8.38 -5.37
N GLY A 21 -19.37 8.48 -5.88
CA GLY A 21 -20.08 7.39 -6.55
C GLY A 21 -19.81 7.30 -8.05
N GLY A 22 -19.37 8.39 -8.69
CA GLY A 22 -19.05 8.43 -10.10
C GLY A 22 -17.95 9.44 -10.42
N LEU A 23 -17.14 9.12 -11.43
CA LEU A 23 -16.11 10.01 -11.94
C LEU A 23 -16.58 10.60 -13.28
N THR A 24 -17.01 11.87 -13.28
CA THR A 24 -17.28 12.62 -14.52
C THR A 24 -15.95 12.94 -15.21
N THR A 25 -15.63 12.19 -16.26
CA THR A 25 -14.34 12.28 -16.96
C THR A 25 -14.51 11.89 -18.43
N THR A 26 -13.52 12.22 -19.26
CA THR A 26 -13.48 11.72 -20.65
C THR A 26 -12.77 10.37 -20.70
N VAL A 27 -13.02 9.59 -21.75
CA VAL A 27 -12.27 8.35 -22.02
C VAL A 27 -10.76 8.62 -22.04
N ARG A 28 -10.35 9.71 -22.70
CA ARG A 28 -8.94 10.13 -22.77
C ARG A 28 -8.35 10.34 -21.37
N ARG A 29 -9.04 11.10 -20.52
CA ARG A 29 -8.57 11.38 -19.15
C ARG A 29 -8.54 10.12 -18.29
N PHE A 30 -9.55 9.24 -18.42
CA PHE A 30 -9.53 7.97 -17.72
C PHE A 30 -8.29 7.13 -18.09
N LEU A 31 -8.05 6.95 -19.40
CA LEU A 31 -6.95 6.15 -19.92
C LEU A 31 -5.58 6.75 -19.62
N SER A 32 -5.44 8.08 -19.55
CA SER A 32 -4.16 8.73 -19.26
C SER A 32 -3.82 8.82 -17.77
N THR A 33 -4.82 8.76 -16.90
CA THR A 33 -4.65 9.16 -15.48
C THR A 33 -5.02 8.09 -14.47
N PHE A 34 -6.00 7.24 -14.77
CA PHE A 34 -6.56 6.30 -13.81
C PHE A 34 -6.33 4.84 -14.22
N ALA A 35 -6.23 4.57 -15.52
CA ALA A 35 -6.06 3.22 -16.03
C ALA A 35 -4.62 2.71 -15.85
N ILE A 36 -4.51 1.42 -15.52
CA ILE A 36 -3.29 0.63 -15.63
C ILE A 36 -3.59 -0.56 -16.55
N ARG A 37 -2.65 -0.89 -17.43
CA ARG A 37 -2.84 -1.91 -18.45
C ARG A 37 -2.60 -3.31 -17.87
N ALA A 38 -3.58 -4.18 -18.07
CA ALA A 38 -3.43 -5.63 -17.93
C ALA A 38 -2.82 -6.24 -19.20
N THR A 39 -1.97 -7.25 -19.06
CA THR A 39 -1.43 -8.04 -20.18
C THR A 39 -2.28 -9.29 -20.41
N GLY A 40 -1.97 -10.07 -21.45
CA GLY A 40 -2.66 -11.34 -21.72
C GLY A 40 -2.52 -12.39 -20.61
N GLY A 41 -1.58 -12.22 -19.67
CA GLY A 41 -1.38 -13.09 -18.51
C GLY A 41 -1.92 -12.52 -17.20
N TYR A 42 -2.89 -11.59 -17.27
CA TYR A 42 -3.49 -11.02 -16.07
C TYR A 42 -4.23 -12.09 -15.26
N GLY A 43 -3.92 -12.15 -13.97
CA GLY A 43 -4.50 -13.13 -13.05
C GLY A 43 -4.02 -12.90 -11.63
N TYR A 44 -4.58 -13.65 -10.70
CA TYR A 44 -4.13 -13.67 -9.31
C TYR A 44 -4.34 -15.05 -8.72
N ASP A 45 -3.52 -15.39 -7.71
CA ASP A 45 -3.67 -16.59 -6.90
C ASP A 45 -3.60 -16.24 -5.41
N ALA A 46 -3.36 -17.24 -4.56
CA ALA A 46 -3.27 -17.04 -3.11
C ALA A 46 -2.11 -16.13 -2.67
N ASN A 47 -1.10 -15.96 -3.53
CA ASN A 47 0.18 -15.33 -3.19
C ASN A 47 0.58 -14.19 -4.14
N SER A 48 -0.02 -14.10 -5.32
CA SER A 48 0.47 -13.21 -6.37
C SER A 48 -0.62 -12.59 -7.23
N LEU A 49 -0.28 -11.44 -7.81
CA LEU A 49 -1.03 -10.74 -8.84
C LEU A 49 -0.10 -10.61 -10.05
N THR A 50 -0.49 -11.16 -11.20
CA THR A 50 0.34 -11.24 -12.40
C THR A 50 -0.27 -10.46 -13.56
N GLY A 51 0.54 -10.24 -14.60
CA GLY A 51 0.09 -9.67 -15.86
C GLY A 51 -0.38 -8.22 -15.77
N ILE A 52 0.33 -7.39 -15.00
CA ILE A 52 0.14 -5.94 -14.96
C ILE A 52 1.35 -5.27 -15.59
N ASP A 53 1.12 -4.41 -16.59
CA ASP A 53 2.15 -3.51 -17.13
C ASP A 53 2.26 -2.30 -16.20
N PHE A 54 3.08 -2.42 -15.15
CA PHE A 54 3.25 -1.36 -14.16
C PHE A 54 3.75 -0.03 -14.76
N LYS A 55 4.40 -0.05 -15.93
CA LYS A 55 4.91 1.16 -16.61
C LYS A 55 3.84 1.89 -17.41
N SER A 56 2.69 1.27 -17.65
CA SER A 56 1.60 1.86 -18.43
C SER A 56 0.88 3.03 -17.75
N SER A 57 1.10 3.22 -16.45
CA SER A 57 0.51 4.31 -15.68
C SER A 57 1.57 5.08 -14.92
N TYR A 58 1.51 6.42 -14.99
CA TYR A 58 2.41 7.29 -14.23
C TYR A 58 2.15 7.24 -12.72
N ASN A 59 0.95 6.82 -12.29
CA ASN A 59 0.57 6.73 -10.88
C ASN A 59 0.93 5.37 -10.25
N SER A 60 1.66 4.52 -10.97
CA SER A 60 2.06 3.19 -10.52
C SER A 60 3.27 3.25 -9.60
N THR A 61 3.06 3.04 -8.30
CA THR A 61 4.14 3.01 -7.31
C THR A 61 5.23 1.98 -7.63
N PRO A 62 4.92 0.72 -8.06
CA PRO A 62 5.96 -0.22 -8.47
C PRO A 62 6.85 0.31 -9.61
N SER A 63 6.28 1.03 -10.59
CA SER A 63 7.09 1.65 -11.64
C SER A 63 7.88 2.86 -11.14
N ALA A 64 7.34 3.64 -10.20
CA ALA A 64 8.00 4.82 -9.65
C ALA A 64 9.25 4.45 -8.83
N VAL A 65 9.20 3.36 -8.04
CA VAL A 65 10.34 2.94 -7.21
C VAL A 65 11.43 2.22 -8.00
N ALA A 66 11.18 1.82 -9.25
CA ALA A 66 12.13 1.07 -10.07
C ALA A 66 13.42 1.84 -10.42
N GLY A 67 13.47 3.14 -10.18
CA GLY A 67 14.67 3.97 -10.31
C GLY A 67 15.41 4.23 -8.98
N VAL A 68 14.84 3.86 -7.84
CA VAL A 68 15.40 4.17 -6.52
C VAL A 68 16.57 3.23 -6.23
N THR A 69 17.77 3.79 -6.11
CA THR A 69 19.02 3.06 -5.82
C THR A 69 19.62 3.36 -4.45
N VAL A 70 19.12 4.39 -3.77
CA VAL A 70 19.52 4.78 -2.42
C VAL A 70 18.84 3.90 -1.36
N PRO A 71 19.30 3.89 -0.09
CA PRO A 71 18.58 3.27 1.02
C PRO A 71 17.07 3.49 0.99
N LEU A 72 16.29 2.41 1.14
CA LEU A 72 14.83 2.45 1.07
C LEU A 72 14.19 1.69 2.24
N LEU A 73 13.27 2.36 2.95
CA LEU A 73 12.36 1.72 3.88
C LEU A 73 10.95 1.69 3.29
N GLN A 74 10.40 0.51 3.05
CA GLN A 74 9.01 0.30 2.68
C GLN A 74 8.23 -0.17 3.91
N LEU A 75 7.12 0.49 4.21
CA LEU A 75 6.24 0.09 5.30
C LEU A 75 4.86 -0.35 4.78
N GLY A 76 4.32 -1.42 5.34
CA GLY A 76 2.97 -1.93 5.07
C GLY A 76 2.05 -1.80 6.29
N MET A 77 0.89 -1.17 6.11
CA MET A 77 -0.09 -0.92 7.18
C MET A 77 -1.22 -1.96 7.16
N THR A 78 -1.14 -2.98 8.02
CA THR A 78 -2.00 -4.20 7.95
C THR A 78 -3.49 -3.95 8.28
N GLY A 79 -3.82 -2.82 8.92
CA GLY A 79 -5.19 -2.36 9.16
C GLY A 79 -5.79 -1.57 7.99
N SER A 80 -5.03 -1.40 6.90
CA SER A 80 -5.44 -0.78 5.65
C SER A 80 -5.42 -1.80 4.51
N HIS A 81 -5.87 -1.40 3.32
CA HIS A 81 -5.90 -2.31 2.16
C HIS A 81 -4.61 -2.24 1.36
N GLU A 82 -3.99 -1.05 1.29
CA GLU A 82 -2.85 -0.67 0.46
C GLU A 82 -1.58 -1.50 0.75
N PHE A 83 -1.45 -2.08 1.95
CA PHE A 83 -0.28 -2.87 2.33
C PHE A 83 -0.08 -4.12 1.45
N PHE A 84 -1.11 -4.62 0.77
CA PHE A 84 -1.02 -5.80 -0.07
C PHE A 84 -0.02 -5.65 -1.22
N MET A 85 0.24 -4.41 -1.67
CA MET A 85 1.22 -4.12 -2.72
C MET A 85 2.63 -3.87 -2.18
N ALA A 86 2.83 -3.89 -0.86
CA ALA A 86 4.12 -3.52 -0.26
C ALA A 86 5.27 -4.43 -0.73
N GLU A 87 5.03 -5.75 -0.83
CA GLU A 87 6.02 -6.71 -1.35
C GLU A 87 6.32 -6.43 -2.82
N THR A 88 5.29 -6.25 -3.66
CA THR A 88 5.47 -5.91 -5.07
C THR A 88 6.28 -4.63 -5.27
N ILE A 89 5.99 -3.58 -4.50
CA ILE A 89 6.73 -2.31 -4.54
C ILE A 89 8.19 -2.55 -4.10
N PHE A 90 8.39 -3.25 -2.99
CA PHE A 90 9.71 -3.58 -2.47
C PHE A 90 10.56 -4.35 -3.50
N GLU A 91 10.00 -5.35 -4.16
CA GLU A 91 10.69 -6.14 -5.18
C GLU A 91 11.06 -5.32 -6.42
N HIS A 92 10.23 -4.34 -6.80
CA HIS A 92 10.52 -3.48 -7.94
C HIS A 92 11.60 -2.43 -7.67
N ALA A 93 11.89 -2.11 -6.40
CA ALA A 93 12.95 -1.16 -6.07
C ALA A 93 14.35 -1.73 -6.39
N LYS A 94 15.19 -0.91 -7.05
CA LYS A 94 16.57 -1.26 -7.41
C LYS A 94 17.59 -1.13 -6.28
N SER A 95 17.20 -0.53 -5.17
CA SER A 95 18.06 -0.35 -4.01
C SER A 95 18.57 -1.71 -3.52
N SER A 96 19.89 -1.84 -3.37
CA SER A 96 20.52 -2.99 -2.74
C SER A 96 20.37 -2.97 -1.22
N ASP A 97 20.01 -1.81 -0.67
CA ASP A 97 19.87 -1.56 0.76
C ASP A 97 18.43 -1.14 1.05
N LYS A 98 17.53 -2.13 0.98
CA LYS A 98 16.11 -1.94 1.17
C LYS A 98 15.59 -2.82 2.31
N GLU A 99 14.70 -2.26 3.11
CA GLU A 99 14.03 -2.94 4.21
C GLU A 99 12.51 -2.85 4.05
N LEU A 100 11.81 -3.96 4.32
CA LEU A 100 10.36 -4.03 4.33
C LEU A 100 9.90 -4.38 5.74
N ALA A 101 9.06 -3.55 6.33
CA ALA A 101 8.44 -3.80 7.62
C ALA A 101 6.93 -3.57 7.57
N TYR A 102 6.22 -4.15 8.53
CA TYR A 102 4.78 -4.04 8.64
C TYR A 102 4.40 -3.52 10.02
N VAL A 103 3.44 -2.61 10.07
CA VAL A 103 2.87 -2.12 11.33
C VAL A 103 1.51 -2.78 11.51
N GLU A 104 1.41 -3.62 12.54
CA GLU A 104 0.18 -4.30 12.86
C GLU A 104 -0.89 -3.28 13.31
N GLY A 105 -2.11 -3.39 12.78
CA GLY A 105 -3.22 -2.51 13.18
C GLY A 105 -3.21 -1.10 12.62
N ALA A 106 -2.12 -0.64 11.98
CA ALA A 106 -2.05 0.70 11.40
C ALA A 106 -2.94 0.87 10.16
N ARG A 107 -3.51 2.06 9.99
CA ARG A 107 -4.28 2.48 8.80
C ARG A 107 -3.39 3.21 7.78
N HIS A 108 -3.97 3.59 6.63
CA HIS A 108 -3.31 4.42 5.60
C HIS A 108 -2.58 5.65 6.18
N ASN A 109 -3.18 6.31 7.17
CA ASN A 109 -2.62 7.49 7.83
C ASN A 109 -1.82 7.15 9.10
N PHE A 110 -1.30 5.93 9.21
CA PHE A 110 -0.51 5.39 10.34
C PHE A 110 -1.23 5.31 11.69
N THR A 111 -2.46 5.83 11.78
CA THR A 111 -3.28 5.78 13.00
C THR A 111 -3.82 4.38 13.27
N THR A 112 -4.06 4.11 14.54
CA THR A 112 -4.55 2.81 15.02
C THR A 112 -5.92 2.49 14.44
N CYS A 113 -6.10 1.25 13.96
CA CYS A 113 -7.39 0.77 13.52
C CYS A 113 -8.25 0.29 14.69
N THR A 114 -8.95 1.22 15.34
CA THR A 114 -9.87 0.92 16.45
C THR A 114 -10.95 -0.11 16.11
N GLU A 115 -11.50 -0.08 14.90
CA GLU A 115 -12.46 -1.10 14.43
C GLU A 115 -11.83 -2.50 14.29
N CYS A 116 -10.54 -2.56 13.95
CA CYS A 116 -9.79 -3.81 13.87
C CYS A 116 -9.54 -4.37 15.28
N GLU A 117 -9.20 -3.49 16.25
CA GLU A 117 -9.03 -3.85 17.67
C GLU A 117 -10.31 -4.46 18.25
N LYS A 118 -11.46 -3.82 18.01
CA LYS A 118 -12.78 -4.31 18.45
C LYS A 118 -13.06 -5.71 17.92
N LYS A 119 -12.78 -5.96 16.63
CA LYS A 119 -12.99 -7.27 16.01
C LYS A 119 -12.02 -8.33 16.55
N ALA A 120 -10.76 -7.95 16.78
CA ALA A 120 -9.73 -8.85 17.29
C ALA A 120 -9.83 -9.13 18.80
N GLY A 121 -10.51 -8.25 19.55
CA GLY A 121 -10.50 -8.29 21.01
C GLY A 121 -9.13 -7.96 21.60
N ALA A 122 -8.29 -7.23 20.86
CA ALA A 122 -6.91 -6.92 21.23
C ALA A 122 -6.57 -5.46 20.90
N SER A 123 -5.65 -4.87 21.66
CA SER A 123 -5.13 -3.52 21.40
C SER A 123 -3.89 -3.57 20.51
N TYR A 124 -3.82 -2.70 19.51
CA TYR A 124 -2.64 -2.46 18.68
C TYR A 124 -1.81 -1.26 19.17
N GLY A 125 -2.24 -0.61 20.26
CA GLY A 125 -1.53 0.51 20.86
C GLY A 125 -1.51 1.77 19.99
N ASN A 126 -0.53 2.64 20.19
CA ASN A 126 -0.33 3.83 19.38
C ASN A 126 0.53 3.52 18.16
N THR A 127 -0.11 3.11 17.06
CA THR A 127 0.60 2.69 15.86
C THR A 127 1.36 3.83 15.18
N MET A 128 0.97 5.10 15.42
CA MET A 128 1.68 6.25 14.90
C MET A 128 3.04 6.40 15.57
N THR A 129 3.09 6.33 16.91
CA THR A 129 4.34 6.29 17.67
C THR A 129 5.18 5.09 17.24
N THR A 130 4.61 3.87 17.20
CA THR A 130 5.34 2.68 16.74
C THR A 130 5.93 2.85 15.34
N THR A 131 5.18 3.46 14.42
CA THR A 131 5.65 3.73 13.05
C THR A 131 6.84 4.68 13.06
N TYR A 132 6.73 5.81 13.76
CA TYR A 132 7.78 6.83 13.76
C TYR A 132 9.00 6.43 14.56
N ASP A 133 8.85 5.71 15.68
CA ASP A 133 9.98 5.14 16.43
C ASP A 133 10.77 4.13 15.58
N TYR A 134 10.08 3.32 14.77
CA TYR A 134 10.73 2.40 13.83
C TYR A 134 11.50 3.14 12.74
N VAL A 135 10.89 4.19 12.18
CA VAL A 135 11.53 5.04 11.17
C VAL A 135 12.75 5.73 11.75
N ASP A 136 12.65 6.31 12.94
CA ASP A 136 13.77 6.95 13.65
C ASP A 136 14.91 5.96 13.90
N GLY A 137 14.60 4.77 14.43
CA GLY A 137 15.58 3.71 14.62
C GLY A 137 16.23 3.26 13.30
N TRP A 138 15.46 3.18 12.21
CA TRP A 138 15.99 2.85 10.89
C TRP A 138 16.93 3.94 10.36
N LEU A 139 16.59 5.22 10.55
CA LEU A 139 17.41 6.36 10.15
C LEU A 139 18.72 6.45 10.94
N ASN A 140 18.73 6.03 12.21
CA ASN A 140 19.90 6.06 13.09
C ASN A 140 20.90 4.91 12.87
N LYS A 141 20.64 3.96 11.95
CA LYS A 141 21.59 2.86 11.65
C LYS A 141 22.84 3.41 10.95
N ALA A 142 24.02 2.84 11.24
CA ALA A 142 25.26 3.22 10.57
C ALA A 142 25.14 3.04 9.04
N GLY A 143 25.65 4.00 8.26
CA GLY A 143 25.55 4.01 6.79
C GLY A 143 24.21 4.58 6.26
N ARG A 144 23.35 5.07 7.15
CA ARG A 144 22.26 5.98 6.85
C ARG A 144 22.77 7.41 7.05
N PHE A 145 22.34 8.32 6.16
CA PHE A 145 22.62 9.77 6.08
C PHE A 145 23.88 10.30 6.78
#